data_AF-A0A3D5FCI6-F1
#
_entry.id   AF-A0A3D5FCI6-F1
#
_cell.length_a   1.000
_cell.length_b   1.000
_cell.length_c   1.000
_cell.angle_alpha   90.00
_cell.angle_beta   90.00
_cell.angle_gamma   90.00
#
_symmetry.space_group_name_H-M   'P 1'
#
loop_
_entity.id
_entity.type
_entity.pdbx_description
1 polymer ?
#
loop_
_entity_poly.entity_id
_entity_poly.type
_entity_poly.pdbx_seq_one_letter_code
_entity_poly.pdbx_strand_id
1 'polypeptide(L)'
;MKSLIRLLLLLLLSNPTLAMAERILLVIGDSLSSAYNMPLAVGWVALLKKKVAPVVRVINDSTSGDTTAQGLTKMPSLLDRYRPEIVIIELGANDGLRGHPPFAIQKNLEAMVRAARARGTRVLLLGMDIPANYGDAYRTAVRRVFAAVAKKTNVTLLPFLLEGIASQPSLMQPDRLHPNAAAQPLILEKVWAALQPLLEEH
;
A
#
# COMPACT_ATOMS: atom_id res chain seq x y z
N MET A 1 -63.60 -17.28 -12.56
CA MET A 1 -62.35 -17.16 -13.35
C MET A 1 -61.71 -15.75 -13.36
N LYS A 2 -61.93 -14.88 -12.36
CA LYS A 2 -61.27 -13.55 -12.30
C LYS A 2 -60.38 -13.33 -11.06
N SER A 3 -60.27 -14.32 -10.18
CA SER A 3 -59.52 -14.22 -8.91
C SER A 3 -58.11 -14.82 -8.96
N LEU A 4 -57.73 -15.50 -10.06
CA LEU A 4 -56.44 -16.20 -10.14
C LEU A 4 -55.32 -15.34 -10.75
N ILE A 5 -55.66 -14.19 -11.34
CA ILE A 5 -54.69 -13.30 -12.01
C ILE A 5 -54.03 -12.31 -11.03
N ARG A 6 -54.59 -12.11 -9.83
CA ARG A 6 -53.98 -11.23 -8.81
C ARG A 6 -52.86 -11.89 -8.01
N LEU A 7 -52.71 -13.22 -8.06
CA LEU A 7 -51.67 -13.93 -7.31
C LEU A 7 -50.35 -14.10 -8.10
N LEU A 8 -50.35 -13.80 -9.40
CA LEU A 8 -49.17 -13.95 -10.26
C LEU A 8 -48.40 -12.63 -10.49
N LEU A 9 -48.85 -11.52 -9.89
CA LEU A 9 -48.21 -10.20 -10.04
C LEU A 9 -47.41 -9.73 -8.81
N LEU A 10 -47.30 -10.55 -7.76
CA LEU A 10 -46.51 -10.23 -6.55
C LEU A 10 -45.15 -10.97 -6.47
N LEU A 11 -44.78 -11.73 -7.51
CA LEU A 11 -43.49 -12.45 -7.56
C LEU A 11 -42.41 -11.77 -8.42
N LEU A 12 -42.67 -10.57 -8.92
CA LEU A 12 -41.72 -9.78 -9.68
C LEU A 12 -41.24 -8.61 -8.82
N LEU A 13 -39.92 -8.53 -8.60
CA LEU A 13 -39.13 -7.42 -8.03
C LEU A 13 -38.58 -7.59 -6.60
N SER A 14 -38.11 -8.78 -6.25
CA SER A 14 -36.98 -8.87 -5.34
C SER A 14 -35.86 -9.65 -6.03
N ASN A 15 -35.23 -9.04 -7.03
CA ASN A 15 -33.85 -9.36 -7.31
C ASN A 15 -33.06 -8.73 -6.15
N PRO A 16 -32.55 -9.48 -5.16
CA PRO A 16 -31.46 -8.94 -4.40
C PRO A 16 -30.36 -8.70 -5.45
N THR A 17 -30.14 -7.45 -5.83
CA THR A 17 -28.84 -7.09 -6.36
C THR A 17 -27.88 -7.57 -5.29
N LEU A 18 -27.19 -8.68 -5.56
CA LEU A 18 -26.06 -9.10 -4.76
C LEU A 18 -25.16 -7.87 -4.75
N ALA A 19 -25.17 -7.12 -3.65
CA ALA A 19 -24.25 -6.02 -3.48
C ALA A 19 -22.88 -6.70 -3.51
N MET A 20 -22.17 -6.59 -4.64
CA MET A 20 -20.82 -7.10 -4.73
C MET A 20 -20.07 -6.45 -3.58
N ALA A 21 -19.50 -7.26 -2.70
CA ALA A 21 -18.76 -6.77 -1.56
C ALA A 21 -17.71 -5.78 -2.07
N GLU A 22 -17.71 -4.58 -1.50
CA GLU A 22 -16.80 -3.51 -1.92
C GLU A 22 -15.35 -4.01 -1.78
N ARG A 23 -14.62 -4.05 -2.90
CA ARG A 23 -13.19 -4.41 -2.88
C ARG A 23 -12.40 -3.23 -2.36
N ILE A 24 -11.74 -3.41 -1.23
CA ILE A 24 -10.98 -2.34 -0.57
C ILE A 24 -9.48 -2.63 -0.67
N LEU A 25 -8.74 -1.61 -1.11
CA LEU A 25 -7.29 -1.56 -1.06
C LEU A 25 -6.87 -0.50 -0.04
N LEU A 26 -6.11 -0.92 0.97
CA LEU A 26 -5.58 -0.02 2.00
C LEU A 26 -4.11 0.28 1.72
N VAL A 27 -3.70 1.55 1.79
CA VAL A 27 -2.29 1.96 1.79
C VAL A 27 -1.93 2.45 3.18
N ILE A 28 -0.94 1.83 3.80
CA ILE A 28 -0.31 2.29 5.04
C ILE A 28 1.11 2.70 4.70
N GLY A 29 1.39 3.99 4.68
CA GLY A 29 2.71 4.49 4.32
C GLY A 29 3.14 5.77 5.02
N ASP A 30 4.19 6.38 4.51
CA ASP A 30 4.74 7.63 5.05
C ASP A 30 4.61 8.82 4.06
N SER A 31 5.58 9.72 4.03
CA SER A 31 5.62 10.88 3.14
C SER A 31 5.65 10.48 1.67
N LEU A 32 6.22 9.33 1.34
CA LEU A 32 6.27 8.80 -0.03
C LEU A 32 4.88 8.41 -0.56
N SER A 33 3.92 8.12 0.33
CA SER A 33 2.53 7.80 0.00
C SER A 33 1.54 8.90 0.34
N SER A 34 1.95 9.96 1.05
CA SER A 34 1.07 11.06 1.48
C SER A 34 1.10 12.30 0.57
N ALA A 35 1.75 12.23 -0.59
CA ALA A 35 1.97 13.38 -1.49
C ALA A 35 2.66 14.56 -0.77
N TYR A 36 3.78 14.28 -0.11
CA TYR A 36 4.54 15.27 0.66
C TYR A 36 4.92 16.51 -0.16
N ASN A 37 4.64 17.69 0.38
CA ASN A 37 4.88 19.01 -0.23
C ASN A 37 4.30 19.18 -1.65
N MET A 38 3.19 18.50 -1.95
CA MET A 38 2.47 18.67 -3.21
C MET A 38 0.96 18.46 -3.03
N PRO A 39 0.13 18.85 -4.01
CA PRO A 39 -1.31 18.57 -3.95
C PRO A 39 -1.61 17.07 -3.87
N LEU A 40 -2.54 16.67 -2.99
CA LEU A 40 -2.92 15.25 -2.82
C LEU A 40 -3.33 14.57 -4.15
N ALA A 41 -4.00 15.33 -5.03
CA ALA A 41 -4.53 14.81 -6.29
C ALA A 41 -3.45 14.38 -7.31
N VAL A 42 -2.20 14.80 -7.13
CA VAL A 42 -1.08 14.41 -7.99
C VAL A 42 -0.29 13.22 -7.45
N GLY A 43 -0.43 12.89 -6.16
CA GLY A 43 0.29 11.78 -5.54
C GLY A 43 -0.07 10.42 -6.15
N TRP A 44 0.89 9.50 -6.18
CA TRP A 44 0.72 8.20 -6.85
C TRP A 44 -0.48 7.40 -6.31
N VAL A 45 -0.82 7.52 -5.02
CA VAL A 45 -1.99 6.84 -4.44
C VAL A 45 -3.31 7.42 -4.99
N ALA A 46 -3.37 8.73 -5.24
CA ALA A 46 -4.53 9.36 -5.86
C ALA A 46 -4.64 8.96 -7.34
N LEU A 47 -3.51 8.83 -8.03
CA LEU A 47 -3.49 8.29 -9.39
C LEU A 47 -3.92 6.81 -9.43
N LEU A 48 -3.47 6.00 -8.46
CA LEU A 48 -3.90 4.61 -8.29
C LEU A 48 -5.42 4.55 -8.09
N LYS A 49 -5.96 5.37 -7.19
CA LYS A 49 -7.39 5.46 -6.92
C LYS A 49 -8.20 5.71 -8.20
N LYS A 50 -7.74 6.61 -9.08
CA LYS A 50 -8.37 6.86 -10.38
C LYS A 50 -8.29 5.64 -11.30
N LYS A 51 -7.15 4.95 -11.31
CA LYS A 51 -6.88 3.81 -12.19
C LYS A 51 -7.74 2.58 -11.88
N VAL A 52 -8.06 2.33 -10.61
CA VAL A 52 -8.83 1.14 -10.17
C VAL A 52 -10.30 1.42 -9.90
N ALA A 53 -10.72 2.68 -9.98
CA ALA A 53 -12.13 3.04 -9.84
C ALA A 53 -12.97 2.60 -11.06
N PRO A 54 -14.27 2.31 -10.87
CA PRO A 54 -14.99 2.25 -9.60
C PRO A 54 -14.87 0.88 -8.89
N VAL A 55 -14.10 -0.06 -9.44
CA VAL A 55 -14.07 -1.47 -9.03
C VAL A 55 -13.45 -1.67 -7.66
N VAL A 56 -12.40 -0.91 -7.33
CA VAL A 56 -11.69 -0.99 -6.06
C VAL A 56 -11.68 0.37 -5.38
N ARG A 57 -12.11 0.43 -4.11
CA ARG A 57 -11.97 1.62 -3.28
C ARG A 57 -10.59 1.64 -2.63
N VAL A 58 -9.80 2.65 -2.97
CA VAL A 58 -8.50 2.91 -2.35
C VAL A 58 -8.64 3.81 -1.13
N ILE A 59 -8.11 3.35 0.01
CA ILE A 59 -8.01 4.08 1.27
C ILE A 59 -6.53 4.38 1.52
N ASN A 60 -6.18 5.65 1.71
CA ASN A 60 -4.81 6.06 2.00
C ASN A 60 -4.69 6.51 3.47
N ASP A 61 -4.03 5.71 4.30
CA ASP A 61 -3.72 6.00 5.71
C ASP A 61 -2.21 6.23 5.88
N SER A 62 -1.65 7.10 5.03
CA SER A 62 -0.23 7.44 5.05
C SER A 62 0.01 8.73 5.84
N THR A 63 1.03 8.73 6.69
CA THR A 63 1.39 9.88 7.53
C THR A 63 2.87 10.19 7.39
N SER A 64 3.19 11.41 6.94
CA SER A 64 4.59 11.84 6.76
C SER A 64 5.40 11.63 8.04
N GLY A 65 6.54 10.96 7.91
CA GLY A 65 7.44 10.68 9.03
C GLY A 65 7.11 9.43 9.85
N ASP A 66 6.08 8.66 9.50
CA ASP A 66 5.74 7.41 10.17
C ASP A 66 6.88 6.39 10.05
N THR A 67 7.14 5.72 11.16
CA THR A 67 8.03 4.56 11.26
C THR A 67 7.25 3.26 11.21
N THR A 68 7.95 2.14 11.02
CA THR A 68 7.35 0.79 11.11
C THR A 68 6.68 0.54 12.46
N ALA A 69 7.19 1.12 13.54
CA ALA A 69 6.59 1.01 14.87
C ALA A 69 5.21 1.71 14.93
N GLN A 70 5.13 2.93 14.41
CA GLN A 70 3.86 3.69 14.35
C GLN A 70 2.84 3.01 13.43
N GLY A 71 3.30 2.51 12.27
CA GLY A 71 2.49 1.70 11.38
C GLY A 71 1.92 0.46 12.05
N LEU A 72 2.76 -0.28 12.79
CA LEU A 72 2.34 -1.45 13.55
C LEU A 72 1.29 -1.12 14.62
N THR A 73 1.43 0.02 15.30
CA THR A 73 0.45 0.46 16.31
C THR A 73 -0.93 0.72 15.71
N LYS A 74 -1.01 1.40 14.56
CA LYS A 74 -2.30 1.79 13.96
C LYS A 74 -2.96 0.69 13.12
N MET A 75 -2.16 -0.15 12.45
CA MET A 75 -2.61 -1.10 11.44
C MET A 75 -3.73 -2.06 11.89
N PRO A 76 -3.71 -2.68 13.10
CA PRO A 76 -4.79 -3.59 13.51
C PRO A 76 -6.18 -2.95 13.44
N SER A 77 -6.31 -1.72 13.95
CA SER A 77 -7.59 -0.99 13.93
C SER A 77 -8.07 -0.67 12.51
N LEU A 78 -7.14 -0.37 11.59
CA LEU A 78 -7.44 -0.10 10.19
C LEU A 78 -7.90 -1.36 9.46
N LEU A 79 -7.25 -2.50 9.72
CA LEU A 79 -7.63 -3.78 9.15
C LEU A 79 -9.01 -4.23 9.64
N ASP A 80 -9.30 -4.06 10.93
CA ASP A 80 -10.61 -4.41 11.51
C ASP A 80 -11.73 -3.52 10.97
N ARG A 81 -11.45 -2.21 10.84
CA ARG A 81 -12.41 -1.22 10.34
C ARG A 81 -12.74 -1.39 8.87
N TYR A 82 -11.72 -1.58 8.03
CA TYR A 82 -11.88 -1.55 6.57
C TYR A 82 -11.94 -2.91 5.92
N ARG A 83 -11.49 -3.97 6.58
CA ARG A 83 -11.43 -5.35 6.03
C ARG A 83 -10.91 -5.38 4.59
N PRO A 84 -9.72 -4.81 4.34
CA PRO A 84 -9.20 -4.70 2.98
C PRO A 84 -8.89 -6.08 2.40
N GLU A 85 -9.09 -6.22 1.10
CA GLU A 85 -8.66 -7.38 0.32
C GLU A 85 -7.14 -7.37 0.14
N ILE A 86 -6.56 -6.18 -0.06
CA ILE A 86 -5.12 -5.94 -0.17
C ILE A 86 -4.71 -4.78 0.73
N VAL A 87 -3.59 -4.93 1.42
CA VAL A 87 -2.87 -3.82 2.04
C VAL A 87 -1.51 -3.61 1.37
N ILE A 88 -1.23 -2.37 0.99
CA ILE A 88 0.10 -1.91 0.59
C ILE A 88 0.79 -1.36 1.83
N ILE A 89 1.97 -1.90 2.16
CA ILE A 89 2.80 -1.42 3.26
C ILE A 89 4.01 -0.70 2.68
N GLU A 90 4.12 0.59 2.98
CA GLU A 90 5.14 1.50 2.49
C GLU A 90 5.80 2.20 3.69
N LEU A 91 6.55 1.46 4.49
CA LEU A 91 7.18 1.98 5.71
C LEU A 91 8.58 1.42 5.90
N GLY A 92 9.42 2.17 6.61
CA GLY A 92 10.79 1.78 6.97
C GLY A 92 11.87 2.74 6.47
N ALA A 93 11.54 3.66 5.56
CA ALA A 93 12.45 4.73 5.16
C ALA A 93 12.81 5.61 6.37
N ASN A 94 11.82 6.07 7.13
CA ASN A 94 12.05 6.88 8.33
C ASN A 94 12.84 6.15 9.43
N ASP A 95 12.60 4.86 9.66
CA ASP A 95 13.41 4.06 10.58
C ASP A 95 14.87 4.04 10.16
N GLY A 96 15.13 3.80 8.87
CA GLY A 96 16.47 3.82 8.29
C GLY A 96 17.15 5.19 8.41
N LEU A 97 16.44 6.26 8.06
CA LEU A 97 16.93 7.63 8.17
C LEU A 97 17.19 8.06 9.63
N ARG A 98 16.52 7.44 10.61
CA ARG A 98 16.73 7.67 12.05
C ARG A 98 17.74 6.71 12.68
N GLY A 99 18.39 5.84 11.88
CA GLY A 99 19.41 4.92 12.39
C GLY A 99 18.85 3.78 13.25
N HIS A 100 17.57 3.44 13.13
CA HIS A 100 16.99 2.33 13.88
C HIS A 100 17.64 0.99 13.50
N PRO A 101 17.79 0.03 14.43
CA PRO A 101 18.37 -1.26 14.11
C PRO A 101 17.57 -2.00 13.02
N PRO A 102 18.20 -2.56 11.95
CA PRO A 102 17.47 -3.23 10.87
C PRO A 102 16.59 -4.40 11.35
N PHE A 103 17.01 -5.10 12.41
CA PHE A 103 16.20 -6.17 13.00
C PHE A 103 14.87 -5.66 13.57
N ALA A 104 14.83 -4.43 14.10
CA ALA A 104 13.62 -3.84 14.65
C ALA A 104 12.63 -3.49 13.52
N ILE A 105 13.15 -2.90 12.43
CA ILE A 105 12.39 -2.63 11.20
C ILE A 105 11.79 -3.93 10.68
N GLN A 106 12.61 -4.99 10.56
CA GLN A 106 12.17 -6.30 10.11
C GLN A 106 11.09 -6.89 11.02
N LYS A 107 11.31 -6.89 12.34
CA LYS A 107 10.35 -7.43 13.31
C LYS A 107 8.99 -6.75 13.20
N ASN A 108 8.97 -5.43 13.05
CA ASN A 108 7.74 -4.65 12.92
C ASN A 108 7.02 -4.95 11.61
N LEU A 109 7.73 -4.92 10.47
CA LEU A 109 7.14 -5.25 9.17
C LEU A 109 6.60 -6.68 9.12
N GLU A 110 7.34 -7.65 9.66
CA GLU A 110 6.84 -9.02 9.78
C GLU A 110 5.56 -9.12 10.63
N ALA A 111 5.47 -8.36 11.73
CA ALA A 111 4.28 -8.33 12.57
C ALA A 111 3.09 -7.71 11.85
N MET A 112 3.31 -6.62 11.10
CA MET A 112 2.30 -5.99 10.24
C MET A 112 1.78 -6.97 9.18
N VAL A 113 2.69 -7.66 8.48
CA VAL A 113 2.32 -8.68 7.48
C VAL A 113 1.50 -9.81 8.11
N ARG A 114 1.93 -10.35 9.26
CA ARG A 114 1.18 -11.39 9.97
C ARG A 114 -0.21 -10.92 10.39
N ALA A 115 -0.35 -9.68 10.85
CA ALA A 115 -1.63 -9.11 11.27
C ALA A 115 -2.62 -8.98 10.09
N ALA A 116 -2.15 -8.60 8.90
CA ALA A 116 -2.95 -8.59 7.67
C ALA A 116 -3.36 -10.01 7.25
N ARG A 117 -2.39 -10.93 7.16
CA ARG A 117 -2.65 -12.30 6.72
C ARG A 117 -3.61 -13.05 7.64
N ALA A 118 -3.54 -12.80 8.95
CA ALA A 118 -4.48 -13.37 9.92
C ALA A 118 -5.95 -12.97 9.67
N ARG A 119 -6.18 -11.90 8.88
CA ARG A 119 -7.51 -11.40 8.49
C ARG A 119 -7.85 -11.73 7.03
N GLY A 120 -7.06 -12.57 6.36
CA GLY A 120 -7.25 -12.89 4.94
C GLY A 120 -6.83 -11.76 3.99
N THR A 121 -6.22 -10.69 4.49
CA THR A 121 -5.74 -9.58 3.67
C THR A 121 -4.41 -9.95 3.01
N ARG A 122 -4.33 -9.79 1.69
CA ARG A 122 -3.09 -9.96 0.92
C ARG A 122 -2.21 -8.73 1.08
N VAL A 123 -0.90 -8.91 0.98
CA VAL A 123 0.05 -7.83 1.25
C VAL A 123 0.94 -7.58 0.04
N LEU A 124 1.03 -6.32 -0.36
CA LEU A 124 2.11 -5.80 -1.19
C LEU A 124 3.06 -5.01 -0.30
N LEU A 125 4.28 -5.50 -0.13
CA LEU A 125 5.34 -4.78 0.58
C LEU A 125 6.14 -3.93 -0.41
N LEU A 126 6.28 -2.63 -0.12
CA LEU A 126 7.13 -1.72 -0.88
C LEU A 126 8.46 -1.56 -0.15
N GLY A 127 9.54 -1.96 -0.82
CA GLY A 127 10.89 -1.86 -0.29
C GLY A 127 11.46 -0.45 -0.37
N MET A 128 12.36 -0.14 0.57
CA MET A 128 13.03 1.16 0.69
C MET A 128 14.54 1.00 0.66
N ASP A 129 15.19 2.07 0.20
CA ASP A 129 16.63 2.29 0.30
C ASP A 129 16.87 3.62 1.02
N ILE A 130 18.06 3.79 1.59
CA ILE A 130 18.47 5.03 2.25
C ILE A 130 19.70 5.62 1.55
N PRO A 131 19.96 6.94 1.72
CA PRO A 131 21.11 7.58 1.13
C PRO A 131 22.46 6.96 1.51
N ALA A 132 23.45 7.05 0.62
CA ALA A 132 24.76 6.43 0.80
C ALA A 132 25.57 6.99 1.99
N ASN A 133 25.27 8.22 2.46
CA ASN A 133 25.96 8.84 3.59
C ASN A 133 25.66 8.19 4.95
N TYR A 134 24.77 7.19 5.02
CA TYR A 134 24.53 6.38 6.22
C TYR A 134 25.46 5.16 6.33
N GLY A 135 26.36 4.97 5.36
CA GLY A 135 27.32 3.87 5.31
C GLY A 135 26.76 2.61 4.64
N ASP A 136 27.58 2.00 3.78
CA ASP A 136 27.16 0.89 2.92
C ASP A 136 26.67 -0.34 3.70
N ALA A 137 27.31 -0.64 4.84
CA ALA A 137 26.91 -1.76 5.69
C ALA A 137 25.49 -1.59 6.23
N TYR A 138 25.17 -0.41 6.78
CA TYR A 138 23.86 -0.12 7.34
C TYR A 138 22.79 -0.02 6.25
N ARG A 139 23.08 0.71 5.16
CA ARG A 139 22.19 0.80 3.99
C ARG A 139 21.87 -0.57 3.41
N THR A 140 22.88 -1.43 3.22
CA THR A 140 22.68 -2.82 2.74
C THR A 140 21.82 -3.62 3.70
N ALA A 141 22.04 -3.47 5.02
CA ALA A 141 21.24 -4.16 6.02
C ALA A 141 19.76 -3.72 5.97
N VAL A 142 19.48 -2.41 5.82
CA VAL A 142 18.12 -1.88 5.65
C VAL A 142 17.46 -2.43 4.39
N ARG A 143 18.13 -2.40 3.22
CA ARG A 143 17.58 -2.97 1.98
C ARG A 143 17.24 -4.45 2.12
N ARG A 144 18.09 -5.22 2.81
CA ARG A 144 17.89 -6.67 3.03
C ARG A 144 16.68 -6.98 3.90
N VAL A 145 16.24 -6.06 4.76
CA VAL A 145 15.04 -6.22 5.59
C VAL A 145 13.84 -6.61 4.73
N PHE A 146 13.57 -5.85 3.66
CA PHE A 146 12.37 -6.04 2.85
C PHE A 146 12.34 -7.39 2.14
N ALA A 147 13.47 -7.81 1.56
CA ALA A 147 13.63 -9.13 0.96
C ALA A 147 13.47 -10.26 2.00
N ALA A 148 14.01 -10.07 3.22
CA ALA A 148 13.88 -11.05 4.30
C ALA A 148 12.43 -11.18 4.79
N VAL A 149 11.72 -10.06 4.97
CA VAL A 149 10.29 -10.05 5.33
C VAL A 149 9.48 -10.78 4.25
N ALA A 150 9.65 -10.40 2.99
CA ALA A 150 8.91 -10.98 1.87
C ALA A 150 9.13 -12.49 1.75
N LYS A 151 10.39 -12.94 1.84
CA LYS A 151 10.73 -14.37 1.83
C LYS A 151 10.13 -15.12 3.01
N LYS A 152 10.27 -14.59 4.22
CA LYS A 152 9.80 -15.27 5.45
C LYS A 152 8.28 -15.32 5.56
N THR A 153 7.61 -14.31 5.03
CA THR A 153 6.15 -14.18 5.12
C THR A 153 5.43 -14.47 3.81
N ASN A 154 6.14 -14.91 2.76
CA ASN A 154 5.62 -15.24 1.43
C ASN A 154 4.62 -14.20 0.90
N VAL A 155 5.05 -12.94 0.83
CA VAL A 155 4.25 -11.83 0.29
C VAL A 155 4.91 -11.21 -0.93
N THR A 156 4.12 -10.57 -1.78
CA THR A 156 4.61 -9.83 -2.94
C THR A 156 5.47 -8.65 -2.48
N LEU A 157 6.64 -8.50 -3.11
CA LEU A 157 7.59 -7.43 -2.84
C LEU A 157 7.84 -6.63 -4.11
N LEU A 158 7.69 -5.31 -4.00
CA LEU A 158 8.34 -4.37 -4.90
C LEU A 158 9.69 -4.00 -4.26
N PRO A 159 10.85 -4.41 -4.80
CA PRO A 159 12.13 -4.36 -4.07
C PRO A 159 12.57 -2.96 -3.64
N PHE A 160 12.33 -1.95 -4.48
CA PHE A 160 12.60 -0.56 -4.15
C PHE A 160 11.63 0.39 -4.87
N LEU A 161 10.86 1.16 -4.11
CA LEU A 161 9.84 2.06 -4.63
C LEU A 161 10.40 3.10 -5.61
N LEU A 162 11.57 3.65 -5.29
CA LEU A 162 12.17 4.75 -6.05
C LEU A 162 13.33 4.28 -6.95
N GLU A 163 13.37 2.99 -7.31
CA GLU A 163 14.38 2.43 -8.22
C GLU A 163 14.39 3.20 -9.56
N GLY A 164 15.53 3.78 -9.93
CA GLY A 164 15.66 4.62 -11.13
C GLY A 164 15.00 6.01 -11.02
N ILE A 165 14.32 6.35 -9.92
CA ILE A 165 13.76 7.69 -9.66
C ILE A 165 14.70 8.47 -8.73
N ALA A 166 15.14 7.85 -7.63
CA ALA A 166 15.97 8.50 -6.62
C ALA A 166 17.33 8.99 -7.16
N SER A 167 17.81 8.42 -8.27
CA SER A 167 19.05 8.82 -8.95
C SER A 167 18.88 9.97 -9.94
N GLN A 168 17.65 10.43 -10.22
CA GLN A 168 17.35 11.48 -11.18
C GLN A 168 16.98 12.79 -10.46
N PRO A 169 17.87 13.80 -10.41
CA PRO A 169 17.59 15.04 -9.68
C PRO A 169 16.33 15.77 -10.15
N SER A 170 15.99 15.67 -11.44
CA SER A 170 14.77 16.26 -12.03
C SER A 170 13.47 15.63 -11.53
N LEU A 171 13.53 14.44 -10.91
CA LEU A 171 12.40 13.71 -10.34
C LEU A 171 12.31 13.83 -8.82
N MET A 172 13.27 14.51 -8.19
CA MET A 172 13.35 14.65 -6.74
C MET A 172 13.06 16.10 -6.32
N GLN A 173 12.60 16.26 -5.08
CA GLN A 173 12.52 17.54 -4.40
C GLN A 173 13.91 18.02 -3.95
N PRO A 174 14.09 19.29 -3.55
CA PRO A 174 15.39 19.82 -3.13
C PRO A 174 16.07 19.06 -2.00
N ASP A 175 15.31 18.37 -1.14
CA ASP A 175 15.86 17.54 -0.06
C ASP A 175 16.52 16.23 -0.55
N ARG A 176 16.30 15.84 -1.80
CA ARG A 176 16.79 14.60 -2.43
C ARG A 176 16.30 13.31 -1.75
N LEU A 177 15.28 13.40 -0.91
CA LEU A 177 14.63 12.26 -0.25
C LEU A 177 13.24 12.01 -0.84
N HIS A 178 12.52 13.09 -1.16
CA HIS A 178 11.14 12.99 -1.62
C HIS A 178 11.06 13.13 -3.15
N PRO A 179 10.28 12.28 -3.83
CA PRO A 179 9.96 12.47 -5.23
C PRO A 179 9.10 13.73 -5.43
N ASN A 180 9.24 14.39 -6.58
CA ASN A 180 8.40 15.52 -6.95
C ASN A 180 7.15 15.05 -7.72
N ALA A 181 6.34 16.00 -8.21
CA ALA A 181 5.11 15.71 -8.95
C ALA A 181 5.35 14.93 -10.26
N ALA A 182 6.46 15.19 -10.96
CA ALA A 182 6.80 14.53 -12.22
C ALA A 182 7.14 13.03 -12.02
N ALA A 183 7.57 12.65 -10.82
CA ALA A 183 7.86 11.26 -10.48
C ALA A 183 6.62 10.43 -10.15
N GLN A 184 5.50 11.04 -9.77
CA GLN A 184 4.32 10.32 -9.25
C GLN A 184 3.72 9.32 -10.26
N PRO A 185 3.61 9.61 -11.57
CA PRO A 185 3.18 8.61 -12.55
C PRO A 185 4.14 7.43 -12.67
N LEU A 186 5.45 7.66 -12.57
CA LEU A 186 6.46 6.59 -12.62
C LEU A 186 6.41 5.70 -11.38
N ILE A 187 6.16 6.28 -10.21
CA ILE A 187 5.92 5.52 -8.98
C ILE A 187 4.66 4.66 -9.13
N LEU A 188 3.58 5.23 -9.67
CA LEU A 188 2.36 4.48 -9.93
C LEU A 188 2.60 3.29 -10.85
N GLU A 189 3.34 3.46 -11.96
CA GLU A 189 3.64 2.37 -12.89
C GLU A 189 4.34 1.20 -12.20
N LYS A 190 5.34 1.51 -11.36
CA LYS A 190 6.06 0.49 -10.58
C LYS A 190 5.13 -0.24 -9.61
N VAL A 191 4.36 0.50 -8.82
CA VAL A 191 3.41 -0.08 -7.87
C VAL A 191 2.36 -0.89 -8.60
N TRP A 192 1.85 -0.39 -9.73
CA TRP A 192 0.84 -1.07 -10.54
C TRP A 192 1.34 -2.42 -11.06
N ALA A 193 2.57 -2.48 -11.58
CA ALA A 193 3.15 -3.74 -12.05
C ALA A 193 3.20 -4.83 -10.97
N ALA A 194 3.48 -4.45 -9.71
CA ALA A 194 3.49 -5.38 -8.59
C ALA A 194 2.08 -5.67 -8.02
N LEU A 195 1.16 -4.71 -8.12
CA LEU A 195 -0.18 -4.78 -7.55
C LEU A 195 -1.17 -5.52 -8.45
N GLN A 196 -1.09 -5.34 -9.78
CA GLN A 196 -2.07 -5.86 -10.72
C GLN A 196 -2.29 -7.39 -10.59
N PRO A 197 -1.26 -8.24 -10.46
CA PRO A 197 -1.46 -9.68 -10.28
C PRO A 197 -2.27 -10.01 -9.03
N LEU A 198 -2.05 -9.28 -7.93
CA LEU A 198 -2.82 -9.45 -6.71
C LEU A 198 -4.29 -9.08 -6.94
N LEU A 199 -4.60 -8.06 -7.74
CA LEU A 199 -5.99 -7.70 -8.03
C LEU A 199 -6.72 -8.72 -8.92
N GLU A 200 -5.99 -9.52 -9.68
CA GLU A 200 -6.52 -10.53 -10.61
C GLU A 200 -6.64 -11.92 -9.99
N GLU A 201 -5.86 -12.23 -8.94
CA GLU A 201 -6.01 -13.45 -8.15
C GLU A 201 -7.41 -13.50 -7.48
N HIS A 202 -8.19 -14.53 -7.82
CA HIS A 202 -9.54 -14.83 -7.30
C HIS A 202 -9.49 -15.98 -6.29
#